data_AF-A0A4P8PCW2-F1
#
_entry.id   AF-A0A4P8PCW2-F1
#
_cell.length_a   1.000
_cell.length_b   1.000
_cell.length_c   1.000
_cell.angle_alpha   90.00
_cell.angle_beta   90.00
_cell.angle_gamma   90.00
#
_symmetry.space_group_name_H-M   'P 1'
#
loop_
_entity.id
_entity.type
_entity.pdbx_description
1 polymer ?
#
loop_
_entity_poly.entity_id
_entity_poly.type
_entity_poly.pdbx_seq_one_letter_code
_entity_poly.pdbx_strand_id
1 'polypeptide(L)'
;VVERLEYDPNRSANIALVLYKDGERRYILAPKGLKAGDQIQSGVDAAIKAGNTLPMRNIPVGSTVHNVEMKPGKGGQIARSAGAYVQIVAREGSYVTLRLRSGEMRKVESDCRATLGGVGNAEHMLRVLGKAGAARWRGVRPTVRGTAMNPVDHPHGGG
;
A
#
# COMPACT_ATOMS: atom_id res chain seq x y z
N VAL A 1 -3.18 -17.49 -10.67
CA VAL A 1 -4.63 -17.17 -10.69
C VAL A 1 -5.06 -16.75 -9.30
N VAL A 2 -5.92 -15.74 -9.18
CA VAL A 2 -6.48 -15.33 -7.89
C VAL A 2 -7.54 -16.34 -7.46
N GLU A 3 -7.35 -17.03 -6.34
CA GLU A 3 -8.35 -17.95 -5.80
C GLU A 3 -9.47 -17.20 -5.09
N ARG A 4 -9.12 -16.27 -4.18
CA ARG A 4 -10.10 -15.50 -3.40
C ARG A 4 -9.49 -14.25 -2.78
N LEU A 5 -10.36 -13.33 -2.36
CA LEU A 5 -10.00 -12.14 -1.58
C LEU A 5 -10.40 -12.35 -0.12
N GLU A 6 -9.49 -12.02 0.79
CA GLU A 6 -9.64 -12.21 2.22
C GLU A 6 -9.39 -10.91 2.98
N TYR A 7 -10.00 -10.81 4.16
CA TYR A 7 -9.74 -9.76 5.13
C TYR A 7 -8.47 -10.09 5.92
N ASP A 8 -7.61 -9.10 6.15
CA ASP A 8 -6.50 -9.21 7.09
C ASP A 8 -6.62 -8.18 8.22
N PRO A 9 -6.61 -8.59 9.50
CA PRO A 9 -6.67 -7.67 10.64
C PRO A 9 -5.41 -6.82 10.82
N ASN A 10 -4.25 -7.26 10.30
CA ASN A 10 -2.97 -6.58 10.53
C ASN A 10 -2.70 -5.40 9.58
N ARG A 11 -3.56 -5.19 8.58
CA ARG A 11 -3.40 -4.11 7.60
C ARG A 11 -4.76 -3.54 7.22
N SER A 12 -4.74 -2.33 6.65
CA SER A 12 -5.98 -1.69 6.19
C SER A 12 -6.49 -2.26 4.87
N ALA A 13 -5.59 -2.75 4.01
CA ALA A 13 -5.94 -3.33 2.71
C ALA A 13 -6.39 -4.80 2.82
N ASN A 14 -7.24 -5.23 1.90
CA ASN A 14 -7.54 -6.66 1.76
C ASN A 14 -6.36 -7.39 1.10
N ILE A 15 -6.30 -8.70 1.26
CA ILE A 15 -5.33 -9.57 0.59
C ILE A 15 -6.00 -10.49 -0.41
N ALA A 16 -5.26 -10.86 -1.43
CA ALA A 16 -5.68 -11.87 -2.40
C ALA A 16 -4.79 -13.09 -2.25
N LEU A 17 -5.40 -14.27 -2.17
CA LEU A 17 -4.70 -15.54 -2.25
C LEU A 17 -4.51 -15.90 -3.72
N VAL A 18 -3.27 -16.14 -4.11
CA VAL A 18 -2.88 -16.42 -5.49
C VAL A 18 -2.29 -17.81 -5.56
N LEU A 19 -2.80 -18.63 -6.48
CA LEU A 19 -2.24 -19.92 -6.86
C LEU A 19 -1.35 -19.74 -8.09
N TYR A 20 -0.07 -20.06 -7.95
CA TYR A 20 0.90 -20.10 -9.05
C TYR A 20 0.75 -21.40 -9.85
N LYS A 21 1.32 -21.43 -11.07
CA LYS A 21 1.24 -22.60 -11.96
C LYS A 21 2.01 -23.81 -11.44
N ASP A 22 2.99 -23.58 -10.57
CA ASP A 22 3.77 -24.61 -9.86
C ASP A 22 3.02 -25.20 -8.65
N GLY A 23 1.82 -24.70 -8.34
CA GLY A 23 1.02 -25.14 -7.20
C GLY A 23 1.28 -24.36 -5.91
N GLU A 24 2.24 -23.44 -5.89
CA GLU A 24 2.51 -22.61 -4.72
C GLU A 24 1.39 -21.59 -4.49
N ARG A 25 1.04 -21.35 -3.23
CA ARG A 25 0.08 -20.31 -2.84
C ARG A 25 0.79 -19.19 -2.12
N ARG A 26 0.55 -17.96 -2.55
CA ARG A 26 1.04 -16.78 -1.83
C ARG A 26 -0.04 -15.72 -1.69
N TYR A 27 0.13 -14.91 -0.65
CA TYR A 27 -0.69 -13.73 -0.45
C TYR A 27 -0.06 -12.51 -1.12
N ILE A 28 -0.92 -11.69 -1.72
CA ILE A 28 -0.57 -10.36 -2.21
C ILE A 28 -1.53 -9.32 -1.63
N LEU A 29 -1.13 -8.05 -1.64
CA LEU A 29 -2.08 -6.96 -1.43
C LEU A 29 -3.09 -6.96 -2.58
N ALA A 30 -4.38 -6.89 -2.25
CA ALA A 30 -5.42 -6.85 -3.26
C ALA A 30 -5.44 -5.48 -3.96
N PRO A 31 -5.11 -5.41 -5.27
CA PRO A 31 -5.25 -4.20 -6.06
C PRO A 31 -6.72 -3.84 -6.24
N LYS A 32 -7.00 -2.57 -6.55
CA LYS A 32 -8.34 -2.10 -6.84
C LYS A 32 -8.91 -2.83 -8.07
N GLY A 33 -10.09 -3.42 -7.90
CA GLY A 33 -10.83 -4.07 -8.99
C GLY A 33 -10.43 -5.53 -9.27
N LEU A 34 -9.47 -6.10 -8.52
CA LEU A 34 -9.10 -7.51 -8.64
C LEU A 34 -10.23 -8.42 -8.17
N LYS A 35 -10.54 -9.47 -8.94
CA LYS A 35 -11.56 -10.47 -8.64
C LYS A 35 -10.97 -11.88 -8.57
N ALA A 36 -11.70 -12.79 -7.94
CA ALA A 36 -11.38 -14.22 -8.02
C ALA A 36 -11.46 -14.69 -9.49
N GLY A 37 -10.52 -15.54 -9.90
CA GLY A 37 -10.36 -15.99 -11.28
C GLY A 37 -9.43 -15.13 -12.14
N ASP A 38 -9.08 -13.92 -11.70
CA ASP A 38 -8.17 -13.07 -12.47
C ASP A 38 -6.77 -13.69 -12.59
N GLN A 39 -6.22 -13.57 -13.80
CA GLN A 39 -4.82 -13.90 -14.05
C GLN A 39 -3.96 -12.65 -13.83
N ILE A 40 -2.97 -12.83 -12.95
CA ILE A 40 -1.93 -11.84 -12.65
C ILE A 40 -0.56 -12.46 -12.93
N GLN A 41 0.39 -11.60 -13.28
CA GLN A 41 1.75 -12.00 -13.63
C GLN A 41 2.75 -11.07 -12.95
N SER A 42 3.89 -11.64 -12.57
CA SER A 42 5.01 -10.94 -11.96
C SER A 42 6.25 -11.26 -12.77
N GLY A 43 6.88 -10.25 -13.37
CA GLY A 43 8.04 -10.46 -14.23
C GLY A 43 8.38 -9.26 -15.09
N VAL A 44 9.50 -9.34 -15.80
CA VAL A 44 9.94 -8.32 -16.75
C VAL A 44 8.99 -8.26 -17.95
N ASP A 45 8.48 -9.41 -18.39
CA ASP A 45 7.60 -9.58 -19.56
C ASP A 45 6.11 -9.57 -19.21
N ALA A 46 5.74 -9.16 -17.99
CA ALA A 46 4.33 -9.11 -17.62
C ALA A 46 3.62 -8.02 -18.42
N ALA A 47 2.36 -8.26 -18.81
CA ALA A 47 1.57 -7.24 -19.48
C ALA A 47 1.30 -6.04 -18.58
N ILE A 48 1.14 -4.84 -19.17
CA ILE A 48 0.77 -3.63 -18.44
C ILE A 48 -0.73 -3.70 -18.10
N LYS A 49 -1.03 -4.43 -17.02
CA LYS A 49 -2.38 -4.65 -16.48
C LYS A 49 -2.37 -4.43 -14.97
N ALA A 50 -3.45 -3.88 -14.42
CA ALA A 50 -3.61 -3.72 -12.98
C ALA A 50 -3.43 -5.06 -12.24
N GLY A 51 -2.64 -5.04 -11.17
CA GLY A 51 -2.27 -6.21 -10.38
C GLY A 51 -1.01 -6.95 -10.86
N ASN A 52 -0.48 -6.64 -12.04
CA ASN A 52 0.81 -7.18 -12.47
C ASN A 52 1.97 -6.42 -11.82
N THR A 53 3.06 -7.14 -11.53
CA THR A 53 4.27 -6.57 -10.90
C THR A 53 5.44 -6.60 -11.88
N LEU A 54 5.98 -5.42 -12.18
CA LEU A 54 7.09 -5.23 -13.12
C LEU A 54 8.20 -4.39 -12.47
N PRO A 55 9.46 -4.49 -12.96
CA PRO A 55 10.46 -3.46 -12.73
C PRO A 55 9.97 -2.11 -13.26
N MET A 56 10.23 -1.01 -12.52
CA MET A 56 9.74 0.32 -12.93
C MET A 56 10.31 0.78 -14.27
N ARG A 57 11.47 0.27 -14.70
CA ARG A 57 11.99 0.49 -16.05
C ARG A 57 11.04 0.07 -17.17
N ASN A 58 10.14 -0.90 -16.94
CA ASN A 58 9.19 -1.39 -17.94
C ASN A 58 7.80 -0.76 -17.82
N ILE A 59 7.57 0.06 -16.78
CA ILE A 59 6.26 0.69 -16.55
C ILE A 59 6.22 2.04 -17.28
N PRO A 60 5.14 2.36 -18.03
CA PRO A 60 5.01 3.65 -18.69
C PRO A 60 4.96 4.80 -17.68
N VAL A 61 5.61 5.91 -18.03
CA VAL A 61 5.50 7.17 -17.30
C VAL A 61 4.03 7.64 -17.31
N GLY A 62 3.58 8.21 -16.20
CA GLY A 62 2.18 8.59 -15.96
C GLY A 62 1.34 7.49 -15.31
N SER A 63 1.80 6.24 -15.33
CA SER A 63 1.09 5.11 -14.72
C SER A 63 0.99 5.23 -13.20
N THR A 64 -0.11 4.72 -12.67
CA THR A 64 -0.35 4.58 -11.24
C THR A 64 0.12 3.22 -10.77
N VAL A 65 0.92 3.19 -9.71
CA VAL A 65 1.51 1.98 -9.12
C VAL A 65 1.38 1.96 -7.60
N HIS A 66 1.52 0.78 -7.00
CA HIS A 66 1.54 0.58 -5.56
C HIS A 66 2.55 -0.50 -5.18
N ASN A 67 2.78 -0.67 -3.87
CA ASN A 67 3.71 -1.65 -3.32
C ASN A 67 5.13 -1.53 -3.92
N VAL A 68 5.67 -0.31 -3.92
CA VAL A 68 6.95 0.01 -4.57
C VAL A 68 8.12 -0.29 -3.64
N GLU A 69 9.18 -0.90 -4.17
CA GLU A 69 10.44 -1.14 -3.44
C GLU A 69 11.25 0.16 -3.28
N MET A 70 11.99 0.31 -2.18
CA MET A 70 12.95 1.44 -2.05
C MET A 70 14.34 1.11 -2.60
N LYS A 71 14.68 -0.18 -2.61
CA LYS A 71 15.92 -0.73 -3.16
C LYS A 71 15.57 -2.05 -3.87
N PRO A 72 16.26 -2.41 -4.96
CA PRO A 72 15.95 -3.63 -5.69
C PRO A 72 15.98 -4.86 -4.76
N GLY A 73 14.91 -5.65 -4.78
CA GLY A 73 14.81 -6.89 -4.00
C GLY A 73 14.56 -6.73 -2.50
N LYS A 74 14.42 -5.50 -1.99
CA LYS A 74 14.07 -5.25 -0.57
C LYS A 74 12.58 -5.48 -0.27
N GLY A 75 11.78 -5.78 -1.29
CA GLY A 75 10.34 -5.91 -1.17
C GLY A 75 9.63 -4.56 -1.11
N GLY A 76 8.32 -4.57 -1.37
CA GLY A 76 7.50 -3.37 -1.42
C GLY A 76 7.39 -2.71 -0.04
N GLN A 77 7.70 -1.42 0.02
CA GLN A 77 7.65 -0.62 1.26
C GLN A 77 6.73 0.59 1.12
N ILE A 78 6.59 1.15 -0.09
CA ILE A 78 5.83 2.36 -0.36
C ILE A 78 4.44 2.03 -0.88
N ALA A 79 3.43 2.79 -0.45
CA ALA A 79 2.03 2.69 -0.87
C ALA A 79 1.43 1.28 -0.72
N ARG A 80 1.36 0.80 0.53
CA ARG A 80 0.79 -0.50 0.91
C ARG A 80 -0.59 -0.41 1.57
N SER A 81 -0.94 0.76 2.10
CA SER A 81 -2.19 0.99 2.81
C SER A 81 -3.39 0.98 1.89
N ALA A 82 -4.58 0.75 2.45
CA ALA A 82 -5.85 0.81 1.73
C ALA A 82 -5.99 2.09 0.88
N GLY A 83 -6.38 1.93 -0.38
CA GLY A 83 -6.55 3.03 -1.32
C GLY A 83 -5.27 3.78 -1.69
N ALA A 84 -4.09 3.34 -1.25
CA ALA A 84 -2.83 4.02 -1.55
C ALA A 84 -2.36 3.75 -2.99
N TYR A 85 -1.70 4.74 -3.56
CA TYR A 85 -1.04 4.66 -4.86
C TYR A 85 0.06 5.72 -4.96
N VAL A 86 0.89 5.57 -5.98
CA VAL A 86 2.00 6.45 -6.36
C VAL A 86 1.93 6.63 -7.87
N GLN A 87 2.31 7.80 -8.36
CA GLN A 87 2.40 8.04 -9.80
C GLN A 87 3.86 8.10 -10.23
N ILE A 88 4.17 7.44 -11.35
CA ILE A 88 5.47 7.59 -12.00
C ILE A 88 5.44 8.88 -12.82
N VAL A 89 6.28 9.85 -12.48
CA VAL A 89 6.29 11.18 -13.12
C VAL A 89 7.35 11.30 -14.19
N ALA A 90 8.54 10.76 -13.93
CA ALA A 90 9.65 10.82 -14.87
C ALA A 90 10.52 9.57 -14.73
N ARG A 91 11.27 9.28 -15.78
CA ARG A 91 12.28 8.22 -15.82
C ARG A 91 13.52 8.80 -16.47
N GLU A 92 14.60 8.93 -15.70
CA GLU A 92 15.86 9.56 -16.10
C GLU A 92 17.01 8.58 -15.80
N GLY A 93 17.62 8.04 -16.86
CA GLY A 93 18.71 7.07 -16.72
C GLY A 93 18.32 5.89 -15.83
N SER A 94 19.13 5.64 -14.80
CA SER A 94 18.92 4.55 -13.84
C SER A 94 17.87 4.83 -12.77
N TYR A 95 17.24 6.01 -12.75
CA TYR A 95 16.28 6.40 -11.72
C TYR A 95 14.89 6.70 -12.28
N VAL A 96 13.89 6.45 -11.45
CA VAL A 96 12.48 6.77 -11.68
C VAL A 96 12.04 7.73 -10.58
N THR A 97 11.42 8.83 -11.00
CA THR A 97 10.86 9.82 -10.09
C THR A 97 9.39 9.49 -9.83
N LEU A 98 9.09 9.28 -8.56
CA LEU A 98 7.77 8.93 -8.04
C LEU A 98 7.15 10.12 -7.32
N ARG A 99 5.86 10.37 -7.57
CA ARG A 99 5.05 11.29 -6.77
C ARG A 99 4.24 10.51 -5.76
N LEU A 100 4.60 10.66 -4.48
CA LEU A 100 3.90 10.03 -3.37
C LEU A 100 2.59 10.74 -3.06
N ARG A 101 1.68 10.04 -2.37
CA ARG A 101 0.42 10.62 -1.89
C ARG A 101 0.61 11.77 -0.89
N SER A 102 1.76 11.81 -0.21
CA SER A 102 2.17 12.92 0.65
C SER A 102 2.49 14.21 -0.14
N GLY A 103 2.58 14.14 -1.48
CA GLY A 103 3.08 15.22 -2.33
C GLY A 103 4.61 15.20 -2.51
N GLU A 104 5.33 14.40 -1.74
CA GLU A 104 6.77 14.22 -1.87
C GLU A 104 7.14 13.63 -3.24
N MET A 105 8.14 14.22 -3.88
CA MET A 105 8.77 13.71 -5.10
C MET A 105 10.03 12.97 -4.71
N ARG A 106 10.12 11.68 -5.05
CA ARG A 106 11.21 10.82 -4.63
C ARG A 106 11.81 10.05 -5.80
N LYS A 107 13.14 10.06 -5.91
CA LYS A 107 13.87 9.23 -6.87
C LYS A 107 14.10 7.83 -6.28
N VAL A 108 13.86 6.81 -7.09
CA VAL A 108 14.06 5.39 -6.78
C VAL A 108 14.75 4.72 -7.96
N GLU A 109 15.57 3.70 -7.74
CA GLU A 109 16.23 2.96 -8.81
C GLU A 109 15.20 2.32 -9.76
N SER A 110 15.49 2.35 -11.05
CA SER A 110 14.60 1.85 -12.12
C SER A 110 14.39 0.33 -12.09
N ASP A 111 15.30 -0.41 -11.47
CA ASP A 111 15.21 -1.86 -11.28
C ASP A 111 14.32 -2.27 -10.09
N CYS A 112 13.94 -1.32 -9.23
CA CYS A 112 12.96 -1.58 -8.17
C CYS A 112 11.62 -2.00 -8.78
N ARG A 113 10.97 -2.97 -8.14
CA ARG A 113 9.68 -3.49 -8.60
C ARG A 113 8.51 -2.66 -8.07
N ALA A 114 7.45 -2.59 -8.86
CA ALA A 114 6.20 -1.96 -8.50
C ALA A 114 5.03 -2.74 -9.09
N THR A 115 3.88 -2.68 -8.43
CA THR A 115 2.64 -3.33 -8.91
C THR A 115 1.73 -2.29 -9.54
N LEU A 116 1.23 -2.56 -10.74
CA LEU A 116 0.35 -1.66 -11.47
C LEU A 116 -1.01 -1.51 -10.78
N GLY A 117 -1.54 -0.28 -10.79
CA GLY A 117 -2.78 0.10 -10.15
C GLY A 117 -2.58 0.61 -8.71
N GLY A 118 -3.69 0.90 -8.04
CA GLY A 118 -3.70 1.28 -6.62
C GLY A 118 -4.16 0.13 -5.73
N VAL A 119 -3.91 0.25 -4.43
CA VAL A 119 -4.40 -0.71 -3.42
C VAL A 119 -5.92 -0.62 -3.30
N GLY A 120 -6.59 -1.76 -3.13
CA GLY A 120 -8.03 -1.83 -2.90
C GLY A 120 -8.47 -1.28 -1.53
N ASN A 121 -9.74 -1.52 -1.19
CA ASN A 121 -10.37 -1.06 0.06
C ASN A 121 -10.33 0.47 0.27
N ALA A 122 -10.50 1.26 -0.79
CA ALA A 122 -10.35 2.72 -0.72
C ALA A 122 -11.30 3.40 0.28
N GLU A 123 -12.45 2.79 0.57
CA GLU A 123 -13.45 3.29 1.51
C GLU A 123 -13.08 3.05 2.98
N HIS A 124 -11.96 2.38 3.27
CA HIS A 124 -11.49 2.14 4.64
C HIS A 124 -11.44 3.41 5.50
N MET A 125 -11.06 4.54 4.88
CA MET A 125 -10.96 5.86 5.52
C MET A 125 -12.32 6.50 5.84
N LEU A 126 -13.41 6.03 5.23
CA LEU A 126 -14.77 6.52 5.50
C LEU A 126 -15.45 5.81 6.67
N ARG A 127 -14.81 4.78 7.24
CA ARG A 127 -15.39 3.97 8.30
C ARG A 127 -15.46 4.72 9.63
N VAL A 128 -16.67 4.88 10.16
CA VAL A 128 -16.92 5.43 11.50
C VAL A 128 -16.92 4.29 12.54
N LEU A 129 -16.23 4.48 13.67
CA LEU A 129 -16.15 3.47 14.74
C LEU A 129 -17.40 3.43 15.64
N GLY A 130 -18.13 4.54 15.74
CA GLY A 130 -19.42 4.65 16.43
C GLY A 130 -19.39 4.54 17.96
N LYS A 131 -18.37 3.92 18.56
CA LYS A 131 -18.21 3.80 20.01
C LYS A 131 -16.74 3.76 20.44
N ALA A 132 -16.46 4.25 21.64
CA ALA A 132 -15.10 4.25 22.21
C ALA A 132 -14.49 2.84 22.32
N GLY A 133 -15.30 1.83 22.70
CA GLY A 133 -14.85 0.45 22.83
C GLY A 133 -14.32 -0.15 21.51
N ALA A 134 -14.81 0.30 20.35
CA ALA A 134 -14.33 -0.19 19.06
C ALA A 134 -12.89 0.25 18.77
N ALA A 135 -12.45 1.39 19.30
CA ALA A 135 -11.04 1.80 19.25
C ALA A 135 -10.17 0.91 20.15
N ARG A 136 -10.68 0.56 21.34
CA ARG A 136 -10.00 -0.34 22.28
C ARG A 136 -9.77 -1.73 21.70
N TRP A 137 -10.74 -2.29 20.96
CA TRP A 137 -10.60 -3.59 20.28
C TRP A 137 -9.49 -3.61 19.22
N ARG A 138 -9.09 -2.44 18.72
CA ARG A 138 -7.99 -2.27 17.76
C ARG A 138 -6.63 -1.99 18.43
N GLY A 139 -6.57 -2.09 19.76
CA GLY A 139 -5.36 -1.86 20.54
C GLY A 139 -5.06 -0.39 20.86
N VAL A 140 -5.91 0.57 20.45
CA VAL A 140 -5.71 1.99 20.75
C VAL A 140 -6.19 2.28 22.17
N ARG A 141 -5.28 2.75 23.04
CA ARG A 141 -5.58 3.20 24.41
C ARG A 141 -6.03 4.68 24.40
N PRO A 142 -6.81 5.13 25.40
CA PRO A 142 -7.19 6.54 25.51
C PRO A 142 -5.95 7.42 25.71
N THR A 143 -5.95 8.56 25.03
CA THR A 143 -4.92 9.60 25.16
C THR A 143 -5.52 10.79 25.90
N VAL A 144 -4.88 11.21 26.99
CA VAL A 144 -5.29 12.39 27.76
C VAL A 144 -4.67 13.64 27.13
N ARG A 145 -5.45 14.72 27.02
CA ARG A 145 -4.95 16.00 26.49
C ARG A 145 -4.01 16.66 27.50
N GLY A 146 -2.91 17.26 27.03
CA GLY A 146 -1.95 17.96 27.88
C GLY A 146 -2.56 19.10 28.73
N THR A 147 -3.58 19.79 28.21
CA THR A 147 -4.29 20.85 28.95
C THR A 147 -5.12 20.37 30.13
N ALA A 148 -5.36 19.06 30.25
CA ALA A 148 -6.05 18.46 31.39
C ALA A 148 -5.07 17.91 32.44
N MET A 149 -3.76 18.10 32.25
CA MET A 149 -2.70 17.63 33.12
C MET A 149 -2.14 18.77 33.99
N ASN A 150 -1.31 18.44 34.99
CA ASN A 150 -0.66 19.45 35.83
C ASN A 150 0.56 20.07 35.10
N PRO A 151 1.05 21.26 35.53
CA PRO A 151 2.25 21.89 34.96
C PRO A 151 3.51 21.00 34.99
N VAL A 152 3.60 20.10 35.96
CA VAL A 152 4.70 19.13 36.09
C VAL A 152 4.63 18.00 35.05
N ASP A 153 3.43 17.68 34.58
CA ASP A 153 3.19 16.53 33.69
C ASP A 153 3.25 16.93 32.20
N HIS A 154 2.83 18.15 31.86
CA HIS A 154 2.79 18.62 30.48
C HIS A 154 3.07 20.14 30.39
N PRO A 155 3.80 20.63 29.37
CA PRO A 155 4.05 22.06 29.15
C PRO A 155 2.80 22.95 28.97
N HIS A 156 1.64 22.35 28.77
CA HIS A 156 0.35 23.04 28.61
C HIS A 156 -0.56 22.80 29.80
N GLY A 157 -0.04 22.16 30.86
CA GLY A 157 -0.76 21.83 32.06
C GLY A 157 -0.73 22.99 33.06
N GLY A 158 -1.77 23.08 33.87
CA GLY A 158 -2.06 24.28 34.67
C GLY A 158 -2.93 25.28 33.91
N GLY A 159 -3.63 26.11 34.69
CA GLY A 159 -4.49 27.18 34.17
C GLY A 159 -3.72 28.26 33.43
#